data_AF-A0A269PIZ4-F1
#
_entry.id   AF-A0A269PIZ4-F1
#
_cell.length_a   1.000
_cell.length_b   1.000
_cell.length_c   1.000
_cell.angle_alpha   90.00
_cell.angle_beta   90.00
_cell.angle_gamma   90.00
#
_symmetry.space_group_name_H-M   'P 1'
#
loop_
_entity.id
_entity.type
_entity.pdbx_description
1 polymer ?
#
loop_
_entity_poly.entity_id
_entity_poly.type
_entity_poly.pdbx_seq_one_letter_code
_entity_poly.pdbx_strand_id
1 'polypeptide(L)' 'MFEEFVGREVQISTGLEGELREFGYTLISYEGTVIHLKDVNNNPRVINTANVSFSSIELEM' A
#
# COMPACT_ATOMS: atom_id res chain seq x y z
N MET A 1 4.88 -3.59 11.78
CA MET A 1 3.54 -3.74 11.15
C MET A 1 3.65 -3.81 9.63
N PHE A 2 4.41 -2.92 8.95
CA PHE A 2 4.61 -3.06 7.50
C PHE A 2 5.67 -4.10 7.09
N GLU A 3 6.55 -4.50 8.00
CA GLU A 3 7.64 -5.46 7.76
C GLU A 3 7.16 -6.79 7.14
N GLU A 4 6.01 -7.30 7.56
CA GLU A 4 5.46 -8.57 7.06
C GLU A 4 4.98 -8.49 5.60
N PHE A 5 4.73 -7.27 5.09
CA PHE A 5 4.28 -7.03 3.72
C PHE A 5 5.45 -6.72 2.77
N VAL A 6 6.64 -6.41 3.27
CA VAL A 6 7.79 -6.04 2.42
C VAL A 6 8.15 -7.19 1.48
N GLY A 7 8.22 -6.88 0.19
CA GLY A 7 8.46 -7.83 -0.90
C GLY A 7 7.23 -8.64 -1.32
N ARG A 8 6.06 -8.42 -0.71
CA ARG A 8 4.82 -9.16 -1.01
C ARG A 8 3.82 -8.30 -1.77
N GLU A 9 2.96 -8.97 -2.53
CA GLU A 9 1.81 -8.36 -3.17
C GLU A 9 0.75 -8.02 -2.12
N VAL A 10 0.19 -6.82 -2.26
CA VAL A 10 -0.72 -6.21 -1.31
C VAL A 10 -1.86 -5.52 -2.05
N GLN A 11 -3.03 -5.53 -1.42
CA GLN A 11 -4.11 -4.60 -1.77
C GLN A 11 -3.99 -3.36 -0.88
N ILE A 12 -4.31 -2.20 -1.46
CA ILE A 12 -4.40 -0.92 -0.74
C ILE A 12 -5.85 -0.45 -0.77
N SER A 13 -6.39 -0.13 0.40
CA SER A 13 -7.70 0.50 0.52
C SER A 13 -7.55 1.99 0.83
N THR A 14 -8.15 2.84 -0.01
CA THR A 14 -8.18 4.29 0.12
C THR A 14 -9.60 4.86 0.04
N GLY A 15 -9.76 6.17 0.32
CA GLY A 15 -11.06 6.85 0.35
C GLY A 15 -11.68 6.90 1.75
N LEU A 16 -12.80 7.60 1.87
CA LEU A 16 -13.59 7.64 3.11
C LEU A 16 -14.08 6.21 3.38
N GLU A 17 -13.58 5.62 4.47
CA GLU A 17 -13.89 4.24 4.89
C GLU A 17 -13.40 3.12 3.94
N GLY A 18 -12.40 3.38 3.09
CA GLY A 18 -11.79 2.34 2.25
C GLY A 18 -12.66 1.91 1.05
N GLU A 19 -13.49 2.82 0.54
CA GLU A 19 -14.37 2.63 -0.61
C GLU A 19 -13.64 2.32 -1.93
N LEU A 20 -12.37 2.71 -2.04
CA LEU A 20 -11.51 2.43 -3.18
C LEU A 20 -10.51 1.34 -2.82
N ARG A 21 -10.52 0.23 -3.57
CA ARG A 21 -9.55 -0.86 -3.43
C ARG A 21 -8.70 -0.95 -4.68
N GLU A 22 -7.40 -0.97 -4.48
CA GLU A 22 -6.41 -1.00 -5.53
C GLU A 22 -5.49 -2.21 -5.33
N PHE A 23 -5.28 -2.97 -6.40
CA PHE A 23 -4.62 -4.28 -6.41
C PHE A 23 -3.34 -4.26 -7.23
N GLY A 24 -2.54 -5.33 -7.14
CA GLY A 24 -1.33 -5.51 -7.95
C GLY A 24 -0.19 -4.58 -7.55
N TYR A 25 -0.12 -4.23 -6.27
CA TYR A 25 1.02 -3.49 -5.71
C TYR A 25 1.92 -4.42 -4.93
N THR A 26 3.23 -4.21 -4.99
CA THR A 26 4.19 -4.84 -4.08
C THR A 26 4.77 -3.78 -3.14
N LEU A 27 4.79 -4.04 -1.84
CA LEU A 27 5.47 -3.15 -0.90
C LEU A 27 6.99 -3.34 -1.00
N ILE A 28 7.72 -2.25 -1.27
CA ILE A 28 9.18 -2.27 -1.45
C ILE A 28 9.91 -1.86 -0.16
N SER A 29 9.45 -0.78 0.46
CA SER A 29 10.04 -0.24 1.69
C SER A 29 9.04 0.65 2.42
N TYR A 30 9.33 0.98 3.66
CA TYR A 30 8.53 1.93 4.45
C TYR A 30 9.44 2.77 5.35
N GLU A 31 9.04 4.01 5.60
CA GLU A 31 9.74 4.99 6.42
C GLU A 31 8.72 5.71 7.30
N GLY A 32 8.56 5.22 8.54
CA GLY A 32 7.53 5.74 9.45
C GLY A 32 6.12 5.54 8.89
N THR A 33 5.47 6.64 8.49
CA THR A 33 4.12 6.63 7.90
C THR A 33 4.13 6.71 6.37
N VAL A 34 5.29 6.62 5.73
CA VAL A 34 5.39 6.60 4.26
C VAL A 34 5.69 5.18 3.80
N ILE A 35 4.92 4.68 2.83
CA ILE A 35 5.16 3.40 2.19
C ILE A 35 5.52 3.60 0.71
N HIS A 36 6.48 2.80 0.24
CA HIS A 36 6.91 2.76 -1.15
C HIS A 36 6.43 1.46 -1.78
N LEU A 37 5.63 1.58 -2.82
CA LEU A 37 5.02 0.49 -3.57
C LEU A 37 5.57 0.49 -5.00
N LYS A 38 5.48 -0.65 -5.66
CA LYS A 38 5.56 -0.75 -7.13
C LYS A 38 4.29 -1.41 -7.66
N ASP A 39 3.83 -0.99 -8.83
CA ASP A 39 2.78 -1.72 -9.55
C ASP A 39 3.35 -2.91 -10.34
N VAL A 40 2.47 -3.68 -11.00
CA VAL A 40 2.83 -4.81 -11.88
C VAL A 40 3.75 -4.43 -13.05
N ASN A 41 3.82 -3.15 -13.42
CA ASN A 41 4.67 -2.63 -14.49
C ASN A 41 5.98 -2.04 -13.94
N ASN A 42 6.30 -2.22 -12.65
CA ASN A 42 7.41 -1.62 -11.92
C ASN A 42 7.37 -0.09 -11.84
N ASN A 43 6.21 0.54 -12.02
CA ASN A 43 6.07 1.97 -11.75
C ASN A 43 6.05 2.22 -10.24
N PRO A 44 6.84 3.18 -9.74
CA PRO A 44 6.87 3.49 -8.32
C PRO A 44 5.60 4.24 -7.90
N ARG A 45 5.11 3.94 -6.70
CA ARG A 45 4.03 4.65 -6.03
C ARG A 45 4.40 4.91 -4.58
N VAL A 46 4.11 6.10 -4.08
CA VAL A 46 4.37 6.49 -2.69
C VAL A 46 3.05 6.85 -2.03
N ILE A 47 2.78 6.31 -0.85
CA ILE A 47 1.58 6.61 -0.07
C ILE A 47 1.99 7.06 1.32
N ASN A 48 1.45 8.19 1.77
CA ASN A 48 1.52 8.60 3.17
C ASN A 48 0.31 8.01 3.91
N THR A 49 0.54 7.02 4.75
CA THR A 49 -0.47 6.29 5.53
C THR A 49 -1.06 7.13 6.68
N ALA A 50 -0.46 8.28 6.99
CA ALA A 50 -1.06 9.26 7.90
C ALA A 50 -2.13 10.14 7.20
N ASN A 51 -2.32 9.99 5.89
CA ASN A 51 -3.38 10.70 5.18
C ASN A 51 -4.75 10.11 5.53
N VAL A 52 -5.74 10.97 5.75
CA VAL A 52 -7.16 10.61 5.97
C VAL A 52 -7.72 9.68 4.89
N SER A 53 -7.22 9.77 3.66
CA SER A 53 -7.64 8.90 2.57
C SER A 53 -7.01 7.51 2.60
N PHE A 54 -6.02 7.21 3.45
CA PHE A 54 -5.50 5.86 3.60
C PHE A 54 -6.33 5.11 4.66
N SER A 55 -6.84 3.94 4.30
CA SER A 55 -7.64 3.11 5.20
C SER A 55 -6.89 1.87 5.68
N SER A 56 -6.37 1.04 4.76
CA SER A 56 -5.68 -0.20 5.12
C SER A 56 -4.72 -0.70 4.03
N ILE A 57 -3.84 -1.62 4.46
CA ILE A 57 -3.01 -2.48 3.62
C ILE A 57 -3.24 -3.92 4.05
N GLU A 58 -3.40 -4.83 3.09
CA GLU A 58 -3.61 -6.26 3.37
C GLU A 58 -2.85 -7.09 2.32
N LEU A 59 -2.50 -8.34 2.65
CA LEU A 59 -1.92 -9.26 1.66
C LEU A 59 -2.95 -9.56 0.57
N GLU A 60 -2.52 -9.53 -0.67
CA GLU A 60 -3.32 -10.04 -1.78
C GLU A 60 -3.33 -11.58 -1.71
N MET A 61 -4.53 -12.18 -1.72
CA MET A 61 -4.75 -13.64 -1.60
C MET A 61 -4.93 -14.30 -2.97
#